data_AF-A0A918CUK9-F1
#
_entry.id   AF-A0A918CUK9-F1
#
_cell.length_a   1.000
_cell.length_b   1.000
_cell.length_c   1.000
_cell.angle_alpha   90.00
_cell.angle_beta   90.00
_cell.angle_gamma   90.00
#
_symmetry.space_group_name_H-M   'P 1'
#
loop_
_entity.id
_entity.type
_entity.pdbx_description
1 polymer ?
#
loop_
_entity_poly.entity_id
_entity_poly.type
_entity_poly.pdbx_seq_one_letter_code
_entity_poly.pdbx_strand_id
1 'polypeptide(L)'
;MQALKFFQFNRSRAVAIVSVLAIAGIASPTPAYAGPNCSIAGCSSTYNDTGATATALFNWCTSSGSTGDATTTRPSCSSDGVAQKQYLLLGHEHTPENQDWDVLQIDAGWCYKVYFDSITNFTRTYDRRGKTTEWVKIADYADAHIQGQSNTTCP
;
A
#
# COMPACT_ATOMS: atom_id res chain seq x y z
N MET A 1 -40.38 7.62 -53.71
CA MET A 1 -40.39 8.89 -52.94
C MET A 1 -40.67 8.49 -51.50
N GLN A 2 -39.68 8.55 -50.58
CA GLN A 2 -39.51 9.62 -49.57
C GLN A 2 -40.84 9.93 -48.82
N ALA A 3 -40.96 10.01 -47.50
CA ALA A 3 -40.06 9.90 -46.36
C ALA A 3 -40.94 9.82 -45.08
N LEU A 4 -40.48 9.05 -44.09
CA LEU A 4 -40.33 9.43 -42.67
C LEU A 4 -41.18 10.61 -42.11
N LYS A 5 -41.93 10.42 -41.00
CA LYS A 5 -41.46 10.64 -39.59
C LYS A 5 -42.58 10.90 -38.55
N PHE A 6 -42.35 10.27 -37.38
CA PHE A 6 -42.43 10.79 -36.01
C PHE A 6 -43.73 10.84 -35.17
N PHE A 7 -43.45 10.69 -33.86
CA PHE A 7 -44.18 11.01 -32.63
C PHE A 7 -45.15 9.93 -32.10
N GLN A 8 -45.10 9.47 -30.85
CA GLN A 8 -44.21 9.59 -29.67
C GLN A 8 -44.93 8.87 -28.48
N PHE A 9 -44.19 8.58 -27.40
CA PHE A 9 -44.61 8.24 -26.02
C PHE A 9 -45.51 7.01 -25.76
N ASN A 10 -45.38 6.22 -24.68
CA ASN A 10 -44.29 5.73 -23.84
C ASN A 10 -44.93 4.76 -22.82
N ARG A 11 -44.16 3.79 -22.32
CA ARG A 11 -44.32 3.07 -21.03
C ARG A 11 -45.54 2.15 -20.90
N SER A 12 -45.38 0.85 -20.68
CA SER A 12 -44.84 0.30 -19.44
C SER A 12 -44.47 -1.18 -19.62
N ARG A 13 -43.27 -1.58 -19.21
CA ARG A 13 -42.94 -2.99 -18.97
C ARG A 13 -42.37 -3.10 -17.57
N ALA A 14 -42.96 -4.02 -16.81
CA ALA A 14 -42.60 -4.38 -15.44
C ALA A 14 -41.11 -4.73 -15.36
N VAL A 15 -40.42 -4.16 -14.36
CA VAL A 15 -39.07 -4.57 -13.99
C VAL A 15 -39.19 -5.32 -12.67
N ALA A 16 -38.92 -6.62 -12.71
CA ALA A 16 -38.75 -7.43 -11.52
C ALA A 16 -37.49 -6.97 -10.79
N ILE A 17 -37.66 -6.47 -9.57
CA ILE A 17 -36.56 -6.08 -8.69
C ILE A 17 -35.97 -7.39 -8.15
N VAL A 18 -34.79 -7.76 -8.67
CA VAL A 18 -33.95 -8.81 -8.06
C VAL A 18 -33.25 -8.17 -6.87
N SER A 19 -33.71 -8.51 -5.67
CA SER A 19 -33.05 -8.15 -4.43
C SER A 19 -31.74 -8.91 -4.31
N VAL A 20 -30.62 -8.28 -4.69
CA VAL A 20 -29.28 -8.78 -4.38
C VAL A 20 -29.04 -8.53 -2.89
N LEU A 21 -29.10 -9.60 -2.10
CA LEU A 21 -28.58 -9.63 -0.74
C LEU A 21 -27.07 -9.34 -0.79
N ALA A 22 -26.70 -8.08 -0.59
CA ALA A 22 -25.33 -7.71 -0.28
C ALA A 22 -25.02 -8.23 1.13
N ILE A 23 -24.39 -9.41 1.20
CA ILE A 23 -23.72 -9.85 2.43
C ILE A 23 -22.56 -8.89 2.62
N ALA A 24 -22.76 -7.87 3.45
CA ALA A 24 -21.68 -7.07 3.98
C ALA A 24 -20.86 -7.99 4.89
N GLY A 25 -19.92 -8.72 4.29
CA GLY A 25 -18.80 -9.29 5.01
C GLY A 25 -18.07 -8.12 5.64
N ILE A 26 -18.26 -7.94 6.94
CA ILE A 26 -17.38 -7.13 7.78
C ILE A 26 -16.03 -7.85 7.72
N ALA A 27 -15.25 -7.54 6.69
CA ALA A 27 -13.83 -7.76 6.71
C ALA A 27 -13.32 -6.82 7.79
N SER A 28 -13.30 -7.31 9.03
CA SER A 28 -12.47 -6.73 10.06
C SER A 28 -11.08 -6.59 9.44
N PRO A 29 -10.51 -5.38 9.34
CA PRO A 29 -9.13 -5.28 8.93
C PRO A 29 -8.34 -6.03 10.00
N THR A 30 -7.88 -7.24 9.64
CA THR A 30 -6.90 -7.92 10.46
C THR A 30 -5.73 -6.95 10.57
N PRO A 31 -5.18 -6.72 11.78
CA PRO A 31 -3.92 -6.02 11.88
C PRO A 31 -2.97 -6.69 10.88
N ALA A 32 -2.37 -5.87 10.02
CA ALA A 32 -1.23 -6.26 9.22
C ALA A 32 -0.14 -6.51 10.26
N TYR A 33 0.01 -7.78 10.61
CA TYR A 33 1.00 -8.23 11.54
C TYR A 33 1.22 -9.73 11.38
N ALA A 34 2.45 -10.06 11.03
CA ALA A 34 3.00 -11.37 11.23
C ALA A 34 4.12 -11.27 12.27
N GLY A 35 4.18 -12.26 13.17
CA GLY A 35 5.07 -12.26 14.34
C GLY A 35 6.55 -11.90 14.05
N PRO A 36 7.41 -11.77 15.08
CA PRO A 36 8.86 -11.68 14.90
C PRO A 36 9.47 -12.81 14.05
N ASN A 37 8.73 -13.91 13.89
CA ASN A 37 8.99 -14.99 12.97
C ASN A 37 7.69 -15.26 12.21
N CYS A 38 7.58 -14.72 11.01
CA CYS A 38 6.51 -15.02 10.08
C CYS A 38 7.00 -16.05 9.05
N SER A 39 6.08 -16.85 8.49
CA SER A 39 6.44 -17.70 7.35
C SER A 39 6.62 -16.81 6.13
N ILE A 40 7.54 -17.16 5.22
CA ILE A 40 7.88 -16.38 4.02
C ILE A 40 6.63 -15.87 3.25
N ALA A 41 5.53 -16.64 3.26
CA ALA A 41 4.28 -16.29 2.58
C ALA A 41 3.42 -15.23 3.30
N GLY A 42 3.88 -14.67 4.40
CA GLY A 42 3.17 -13.67 5.20
C GLY A 42 4.11 -12.78 5.98
N CYS A 43 5.30 -12.48 5.45
CA CYS A 43 6.17 -11.41 5.95
C CYS A 43 6.25 -10.31 4.90
N SER A 44 6.09 -9.05 5.30
CA SER A 44 6.37 -7.95 4.40
C SER A 44 7.88 -7.65 4.30
N SER A 45 8.38 -7.37 3.09
CA SER A 45 9.75 -6.92 2.89
C SER A 45 9.83 -5.62 2.08
N THR A 46 10.98 -4.94 2.21
CA THR A 46 11.34 -3.81 1.35
C THR A 46 12.62 -4.14 0.61
N TYR A 47 12.61 -3.95 -0.70
CA TYR A 47 13.74 -4.02 -1.61
C TYR A 47 14.11 -2.62 -2.08
N ASN A 48 15.36 -2.24 -1.92
CA ASN A 48 15.88 -0.99 -2.46
C ASN A 48 16.59 -1.24 -3.78
N ASP A 49 15.85 -1.19 -4.88
CA ASP A 49 16.42 -1.45 -6.21
C ASP A 49 17.29 -0.28 -6.73
N THR A 50 17.40 0.81 -5.97
CA THR A 50 18.20 1.99 -6.31
C THR A 50 19.59 1.98 -5.65
N GLY A 51 20.42 2.95 -5.99
CA GLY A 51 21.72 3.18 -5.33
C GLY A 51 21.69 4.11 -4.10
N ALA A 52 20.54 4.73 -3.79
CA ALA A 52 20.39 5.59 -2.61
C ALA A 52 20.09 4.73 -1.36
N THR A 53 20.06 5.33 -0.17
CA THR A 53 19.61 4.63 1.05
C THR A 53 18.10 4.79 1.24
N ALA A 54 17.47 3.83 1.92
CA ALA A 54 16.08 3.91 2.35
C ALA A 54 15.93 3.43 3.79
N THR A 55 14.78 3.69 4.42
CA THR A 55 14.50 3.25 5.79
C THR A 55 13.20 2.46 5.83
N ALA A 56 13.25 1.26 6.42
CA ALA A 56 12.07 0.46 6.75
C ALA A 56 11.89 0.37 8.27
N LEU A 57 10.66 0.14 8.71
CA LEU A 57 10.33 -0.06 10.11
C LEU A 57 9.49 -1.33 10.28
N PHE A 58 9.67 -1.98 11.42
CA PHE A 58 8.78 -3.05 11.85
C PHE A 58 7.39 -2.53 12.19
N ASN A 59 6.40 -3.37 11.92
CA ASN A 59 5.01 -3.28 12.37
C ASN A 59 4.26 -2.01 11.92
N TRP A 60 3.17 -2.20 11.19
CA TRP A 60 2.26 -1.09 10.89
C TRP A 60 1.26 -0.90 12.03
N CYS A 61 1.40 0.23 12.73
CA CYS A 61 0.73 0.46 14.01
C CYS A 61 -0.74 0.88 13.95
N THR A 62 -1.36 0.92 12.77
CA THR A 62 -2.81 1.15 12.69
C THR A 62 -3.50 -0.10 12.16
N SER A 63 -4.58 -0.53 12.82
CA SER A 63 -5.38 -1.68 12.39
C SER A 63 -6.16 -1.42 11.10
N SER A 64 -5.77 -0.44 10.30
CA SER A 64 -6.46 0.01 9.10
C SER A 64 -5.44 0.38 8.02
N GLY A 65 -5.95 0.65 6.82
CA GLY A 65 -5.13 0.97 5.65
C GLY A 65 -4.77 -0.27 4.83
N SER A 66 -4.56 -0.04 3.55
CA SER A 66 -4.12 -1.00 2.55
C SER A 66 -2.65 -0.79 2.24
N THR A 67 -2.00 -1.75 1.57
CA THR A 67 -0.67 -1.56 1.00
C THR A 67 -0.62 -0.25 0.20
N GLY A 68 0.42 0.54 0.43
CA GLY A 68 0.63 1.85 -0.18
C GLY A 68 -0.12 3.02 0.49
N ASP A 69 -1.02 2.78 1.44
CA ASP A 69 -1.57 3.86 2.25
C ASP A 69 -0.49 4.47 3.13
N ALA A 70 -0.61 5.77 3.40
CA ALA A 70 0.47 6.53 3.98
C ALA A 70 -0.01 7.46 5.09
N THR A 71 0.87 7.76 6.04
CA THR A 71 0.61 8.67 7.16
C THR A 71 1.78 9.60 7.38
N THR A 72 1.52 10.76 7.99
CA THR A 72 2.55 11.72 8.44
C THR A 72 2.82 11.62 9.94
N THR A 73 2.34 10.55 10.58
CA THR A 73 2.67 10.23 11.97
C THR A 73 3.49 8.95 11.99
N ARG A 74 4.72 9.01 12.52
CA ARG A 74 5.57 7.82 12.67
C ARG A 74 4.82 6.75 13.46
N PRO A 75 4.63 5.54 12.91
CA PRO A 75 4.09 4.42 13.68
C PRO A 75 4.94 4.22 14.94
N SER A 76 4.34 4.00 16.10
CA SER A 76 5.07 3.77 17.36
C SER A 76 4.27 2.81 18.23
N CYS A 77 4.44 1.52 17.97
CA CYS A 77 3.75 0.45 18.69
C CYS A 77 4.68 -0.73 18.93
N SER A 78 4.23 -1.61 19.81
CA SER A 78 4.73 -2.97 19.95
C SER A 78 3.68 -3.95 19.43
N SER A 79 4.10 -4.99 18.72
CA SER A 79 3.24 -6.11 18.30
C SER A 79 3.88 -7.44 18.74
N ASP A 80 3.08 -8.33 19.36
CA ASP A 80 3.50 -9.48 20.18
C ASP A 80 4.71 -9.24 21.10
N GLY A 81 4.72 -8.09 21.77
CA GLY A 81 5.82 -7.72 22.67
C GLY A 81 7.12 -7.33 21.95
N VAL A 82 7.11 -7.26 20.62
CA VAL A 82 8.22 -6.76 19.80
C VAL A 82 8.01 -5.27 19.56
N ALA A 83 8.87 -4.45 20.15
CA ALA A 83 8.90 -3.01 19.86
C ALA A 83 9.25 -2.75 18.39
N GLN A 84 8.74 -1.65 17.85
CA GLN A 84 9.18 -1.17 16.54
C GLN A 84 10.71 -1.09 16.46
N LYS A 85 11.25 -1.60 15.36
CA LYS A 85 12.65 -1.53 14.97
C LYS A 85 12.75 -0.76 13.66
N GLN A 86 13.93 -0.24 13.39
CA GLN A 86 14.24 0.44 12.15
C GLN A 86 15.38 -0.30 11.45
N TYR A 87 15.33 -0.35 10.12
CA TYR A 87 16.40 -0.86 9.28
C TYR A 87 16.77 0.18 8.25
N LEU A 88 18.08 0.42 8.11
CA LEU A 88 18.63 1.23 7.05
C LEU A 88 18.98 0.30 5.90
N LEU A 89 18.27 0.45 4.77
CA LEU A 89 18.59 -0.25 3.54
C LEU A 89 19.64 0.55 2.79
N LEU A 90 20.79 -0.06 2.49
CA LEU A 90 21.71 0.50 1.51
C LEU A 90 21.16 0.29 0.09
N GLY A 91 21.83 0.88 -0.90
CA GLY A 91 21.44 0.67 -2.30
C GLY A 91 21.62 -0.79 -2.71
N HIS A 92 20.63 -1.32 -3.44
CA HIS A 92 20.56 -2.71 -3.89
C HIS A 92 20.47 -3.77 -2.77
N GLU A 93 20.08 -3.35 -1.57
CA GLU A 93 19.78 -4.26 -0.45
C GLU A 93 18.29 -4.48 -0.26
N HIS A 94 17.94 -5.46 0.56
CA HIS A 94 16.58 -5.66 1.05
C HIS A 94 16.59 -5.84 2.56
N THR A 95 15.42 -5.64 3.17
CA THR A 95 15.21 -5.95 4.57
C THR A 95 15.42 -7.45 4.85
N PRO A 96 15.89 -7.84 6.04
CA PRO A 96 16.03 -9.24 6.41
C PRO A 96 14.73 -10.03 6.20
N GLU A 97 14.86 -11.21 5.57
CA GLU A 97 13.74 -12.12 5.34
C GLU A 97 13.21 -12.71 6.66
N ASN A 98 11.99 -13.23 6.62
CA ASN A 98 11.27 -13.84 7.76
C ASN A 98 10.99 -12.86 8.91
N GLN A 99 10.96 -11.57 8.61
CA GLN A 99 10.67 -10.47 9.53
C GLN A 99 9.65 -9.54 8.88
N ASP A 100 8.82 -8.89 9.70
CA ASP A 100 7.69 -8.10 9.20
C ASP A 100 8.04 -6.61 9.11
N TRP A 101 8.37 -6.16 7.90
CA TRP A 101 8.80 -4.80 7.58
C TRP A 101 7.66 -3.98 6.96
N ASP A 102 6.57 -3.82 7.70
CA ASP A 102 5.30 -3.25 7.19
C ASP A 102 5.32 -1.76 6.89
N VAL A 103 6.48 -1.11 7.04
CA VAL A 103 6.58 0.34 6.93
C VAL A 103 7.78 0.72 6.10
N LEU A 104 7.55 1.40 4.98
CA LEU A 104 8.58 2.14 4.26
C LEU A 104 8.51 3.63 4.63
N GLN A 105 9.64 4.20 5.04
CA GLN A 105 9.77 5.64 5.23
C GLN A 105 10.12 6.32 3.91
N ILE A 106 9.35 7.35 3.58
CA ILE A 106 9.62 8.27 2.47
C ILE A 106 10.18 9.57 3.07
N ASP A 107 11.47 9.79 2.87
CA ASP A 107 12.19 10.90 3.49
C ASP A 107 11.71 12.28 3.03
N ALA A 108 11.69 13.23 3.97
CA ALA A 108 11.52 14.64 3.65
C ALA A 108 12.54 15.08 2.58
N GLY A 109 12.08 15.81 1.57
CA GLY A 109 12.93 16.30 0.48
C GLY A 109 13.14 15.32 -0.67
N TRP A 110 12.58 14.11 -0.61
CA TRP A 110 12.76 13.10 -1.65
C TRP A 110 11.45 12.75 -2.37
N CYS A 111 11.60 12.21 -3.58
CA CYS A 111 10.54 11.57 -4.34
C CYS A 111 10.90 10.12 -4.61
N TYR A 112 10.00 9.22 -4.22
CA TYR A 112 10.17 7.78 -4.32
C TYR A 112 9.16 7.22 -5.31
N LYS A 113 9.58 6.33 -6.20
CA LYS A 113 8.70 5.48 -7.01
C LYS A 113 8.78 4.06 -6.47
N VAL A 114 7.65 3.55 -5.99
CA VAL A 114 7.58 2.27 -5.29
C VAL A 114 6.61 1.36 -6.01
N TYR A 115 7.09 0.18 -6.41
CA TYR A 115 6.26 -0.92 -6.89
C TYR A 115 5.90 -1.81 -5.70
N PHE A 116 4.62 -2.17 -5.59
CA PHE A 116 4.12 -3.08 -4.58
C PHE A 116 3.81 -4.41 -5.25
N ASP A 117 4.54 -5.46 -4.87
CA ASP A 117 4.18 -6.83 -5.19
C ASP A 117 3.19 -7.31 -4.14
N SER A 118 1.93 -7.55 -4.52
CA SER A 118 0.88 -7.91 -3.59
C SER A 118 -0.20 -8.73 -4.31
N ILE A 119 -1.39 -8.90 -3.72
CA ILE A 119 -2.52 -9.53 -4.41
C ILE A 119 -2.84 -8.82 -5.74
N THR A 120 -2.65 -7.50 -5.78
CA THR A 120 -2.74 -6.72 -7.02
C THR A 120 -1.51 -5.86 -7.11
N ASN A 121 -0.73 -6.05 -8.16
CA ASN A 121 0.53 -5.34 -8.31
C ASN A 121 0.27 -3.93 -8.82
N PHE A 122 0.91 -2.94 -8.21
CA PHE A 122 0.77 -1.53 -8.62
C PHE A 122 2.01 -0.72 -8.25
N THR A 123 2.17 0.42 -8.91
CA THR A 123 3.23 1.39 -8.60
C THR A 123 2.61 2.67 -8.08
N ARG A 124 3.23 3.28 -7.06
CA ARG A 124 2.87 4.60 -6.55
C ARG A 124 4.11 5.48 -6.39
N THR A 125 3.95 6.76 -6.71
CA THR A 125 4.98 7.78 -6.49
C THR A 125 4.62 8.59 -5.23
N TYR A 126 5.58 8.71 -4.31
CA TYR A 126 5.46 9.50 -3.09
C TYR A 126 6.40 10.70 -3.17
N ASP A 127 5.83 11.88 -3.41
CA ASP A 127 6.60 13.13 -3.53
C ASP A 127 6.58 13.92 -2.22
N ARG A 128 7.71 13.85 -1.50
CA ARG A 128 7.97 14.58 -0.26
C ARG A 128 8.97 15.72 -0.45
N ARG A 129 9.26 16.13 -1.69
CA ARG A 129 10.07 17.32 -1.96
C ARG A 129 9.36 18.56 -1.40
N GLY A 130 10.03 19.29 -0.51
CA GLY A 130 9.43 20.44 0.19
C GLY A 130 8.38 20.08 1.25
N LYS A 131 8.25 18.80 1.64
CA LYS A 131 7.31 18.32 2.65
C LYS A 131 8.06 17.55 3.75
N THR A 132 7.36 17.22 4.84
CA THR A 132 7.87 16.36 5.91
C THR A 132 7.93 14.90 5.47
N THR A 133 8.56 14.04 6.26
CA THR A 133 8.57 12.57 6.07
C THR A 133 7.15 11.99 6.06
N GLU A 134 6.99 10.88 5.34
CA GLU A 134 5.77 10.08 5.32
C GLU A 134 6.11 8.59 5.52
N TRP A 135 5.20 7.84 6.13
CA TRP A 135 5.35 6.41 6.39
C TRP A 135 4.28 5.65 5.63
N VAL A 136 4.72 4.73 4.80
CA VAL A 136 3.89 3.98 3.85
C VAL A 136 3.71 2.57 4.35
N LYS A 137 2.47 2.10 4.39
CA LYS A 137 2.10 0.75 4.78
C LYS A 137 2.49 -0.26 3.70
N ILE A 138 3.06 -1.37 4.14
CA ILE A 138 3.27 -2.59 3.38
C ILE A 138 2.49 -3.66 4.17
N ALA A 139 1.54 -4.35 3.54
CA ALA A 139 0.83 -5.42 4.23
C ALA A 139 1.71 -6.67 4.33
N ASP A 140 1.45 -7.53 5.31
CA ASP A 140 2.23 -8.73 5.64
C ASP A 140 2.46 -9.68 4.45
N TYR A 141 1.57 -9.62 3.45
CA TYR A 141 1.61 -10.46 2.25
C TYR A 141 2.16 -9.70 1.02
N ALA A 142 2.80 -8.55 1.23
CA ALA A 142 3.24 -7.66 0.17
C ALA A 142 4.70 -7.25 0.35
N ASP A 143 5.35 -7.00 -0.78
CA ASP A 143 6.70 -6.46 -0.83
C ASP A 143 6.71 -5.09 -1.49
N ALA A 144 7.55 -4.19 -0.98
CA ALA A 144 7.79 -2.88 -1.57
C ALA A 144 9.15 -2.83 -2.28
N HIS A 145 9.14 -2.52 -3.56
CA HIS A 145 10.33 -2.33 -4.39
C HIS A 145 10.52 -0.84 -4.69
N ILE A 146 11.58 -0.25 -4.16
CA ILE A 146 11.94 1.14 -4.43
C ILE A 146 12.65 1.17 -5.78
N GLN A 147 11.91 1.51 -6.84
CA GLN A 147 12.40 1.51 -8.22
C GLN A 147 13.04 2.84 -8.64
N GLY A 148 12.83 3.90 -7.85
CA GLY A 148 13.44 5.20 -8.11
C GLY A 148 13.43 6.09 -6.87
N GLN A 149 14.54 6.79 -6.67
CA GLN A 149 14.71 7.81 -5.64
C GLN A 149 15.40 9.03 -6.24
N SER A 150 14.86 10.21 -6.00
CA SER A 150 15.51 11.46 -6.37
C SER A 150 15.03 12.61 -5.50
N ASN A 151 15.92 13.55 -5.22
CA ASN A 151 15.61 14.79 -4.49
C ASN A 151 15.44 16.00 -5.42
N THR A 152 15.61 15.82 -6.74
CA THR A 152 15.49 16.90 -7.74
C THR A 152 14.25 16.74 -8.62
N THR A 153 14.02 15.54 -9.16
CA THR A 153 12.86 15.20 -10.02
C THR A 153 12.13 13.98 -9.47
N CYS A 154 10.85 13.80 -9.81
CA CYS A 154 10.16 12.55 -9.50
C CYS A 154 10.44 11.50 -10.60
N PRO A 155 10.92 10.30 -10.24
CA PRO A 155 11.09 9.17 -11.17
C PRO A 155 9.77 8.55 -11.68
#